data_AF-A0A368F425-F1
#
_entry.id   AF-A0A368F425-F1
#
_cell.length_a   1.000
_cell.length_b   1.000
_cell.length_c   1.000
_cell.angle_alpha   90.00
_cell.angle_beta   90.00
_cell.angle_gamma   90.00
#
_symmetry.space_group_name_H-M   'P 1'
#
loop_
_entity.id
_entity.type
_entity.pdbx_description
1 polymer ?
#
loop_
_entity_poly.entity_id
_entity_poly.type
_entity_poly.pdbx_seq_one_letter_code
_entity_poly.pdbx_strand_id
1 'polypeptide(L)'
;MRLSAVGYFGPIIRLFPNTAVAIGSGASIICAGPGVSDEMIALVKTFASKVGLCLRVDSRNFNAYGAISGSAPAWVYMFIESLADGGVFAGCSRETALQLAAQTVMVIFVSYLLGRRRDEFYPNNLHSPVKSFCYDLLWK
;
A
#
# COMPACT_ATOMS: atom_id res chain seq x y z
N MET A 1 22.35 -12.91 0.72
CA MET A 1 22.35 -12.09 -0.52
C MET A 1 23.73 -12.19 -1.14
N ARG A 2 23.90 -13.06 -2.15
CA ARG A 2 25.16 -13.28 -2.88
C ARG A 2 24.82 -13.62 -4.33
N LEU A 3 25.63 -13.15 -5.27
CA LEU A 3 25.55 -13.46 -6.70
C LEU A 3 26.80 -14.22 -7.18
N SER A 4 27.43 -14.98 -6.28
CA SER A 4 28.64 -15.75 -6.58
C SER A 4 28.42 -16.81 -7.65
N ALA A 5 27.18 -17.30 -7.81
CA ALA A 5 26.81 -18.24 -8.88
C ALA A 5 27.00 -17.65 -10.29
N VAL A 6 26.97 -16.31 -10.43
CA VAL A 6 27.25 -15.60 -11.69
C VAL A 6 28.59 -14.86 -11.66
N GLY A 7 29.49 -15.23 -10.73
CA GLY A 7 30.83 -14.63 -10.60
C GLY A 7 30.87 -13.22 -10.02
N TYR A 8 29.77 -12.70 -9.47
CA TYR A 8 29.72 -11.36 -8.88
C TYR A 8 29.93 -11.38 -7.36
N PHE A 9 30.92 -10.62 -6.90
CA PHE A 9 31.33 -10.53 -5.49
C PHE A 9 31.26 -9.11 -4.91
N GLY A 10 30.73 -8.15 -5.67
CA GLY A 10 30.61 -6.76 -5.23
C GLY A 10 29.44 -6.50 -4.26
N PRO A 11 29.31 -5.24 -3.79
CA PRO A 11 28.21 -4.82 -2.92
C PRO A 11 26.86 -4.91 -3.64
N ILE A 12 25.84 -5.44 -2.94
CA ILE A 12 24.49 -5.65 -3.51
C ILE A 12 23.45 -4.93 -2.66
N ILE A 13 22.60 -4.14 -3.30
CA ILE A 13 21.38 -3.60 -2.70
C ILE A 13 20.18 -4.22 -3.43
N ARG A 14 19.23 -4.76 -2.67
CA ARG A 14 17.90 -5.16 -3.19
C ARG A 14 16.97 -3.97 -3.04
N LEU A 15 16.32 -3.60 -4.14
CA LEU A 15 15.19 -2.70 -4.19
C LEU A 15 13.97 -3.51 -4.62
N PHE A 16 12.86 -3.38 -3.89
CA PHE A 16 11.60 -4.01 -4.25
C PHE A 16 10.54 -2.91 -4.35
N PRO A 17 10.26 -2.41 -5.56
CA PRO A 17 9.19 -1.44 -5.81
C PRO A 17 7.83 -2.15 -5.97
N ASN A 18 6.79 -1.36 -6.22
CA ASN A 18 5.49 -1.85 -6.65
C ASN A 18 5.01 -1.10 -7.91
N THR A 19 3.86 -1.50 -8.47
CA THR A 19 3.34 -0.94 -9.73
C THR A 19 3.01 0.56 -9.65
N ALA A 20 2.73 1.09 -8.45
CA ALA A 20 2.38 2.49 -8.25
C ALA A 20 3.55 3.47 -8.49
N VAL A 21 4.78 2.98 -8.67
CA VAL A 21 5.92 3.83 -9.10
C VAL A 21 5.65 4.50 -10.45
N ALA A 22 4.85 3.89 -11.32
CA ALA A 22 4.50 4.43 -12.64
C ALA A 22 3.74 5.76 -12.56
N ILE A 23 3.05 6.02 -11.44
CA ILE A 23 2.31 7.25 -11.17
C ILE A 23 2.95 8.09 -10.05
N GLY A 24 4.21 7.82 -9.71
CA GLY A 24 4.95 8.56 -8.67
C GLY A 24 4.45 8.36 -7.24
N SER A 25 3.58 7.36 -7.01
CA SER A 25 2.97 7.08 -5.70
C SER A 25 3.36 5.69 -5.18
N GLY A 26 4.55 5.22 -5.55
CA GLY A 26 5.05 3.89 -5.22
C GLY A 26 5.34 3.70 -3.73
N ALA A 27 5.38 2.44 -3.32
CA ALA A 27 5.96 2.03 -2.06
C ALA A 27 7.05 1.01 -2.35
N SER A 28 8.26 1.33 -1.93
CA SER A 28 9.46 0.53 -2.16
C SER A 28 10.14 0.20 -0.85
N ILE A 29 10.78 -0.97 -0.81
CA ILE A 29 11.68 -1.34 0.27
C ILE A 29 13.08 -1.59 -0.26
N ILE A 30 14.08 -1.25 0.55
CA ILE A 30 15.49 -1.54 0.27
C ILE A 30 16.12 -2.35 1.39
N CYS A 31 17.03 -3.22 1.02
CA CYS A 31 17.90 -3.94 1.94
C CYS A 31 19.30 -4.04 1.34
N ALA A 32 20.31 -3.92 2.21
CA ALA A 32 21.71 -3.92 1.82
C ALA A 32 22.38 -5.23 2.21
N GLY A 33 23.21 -5.76 1.31
CA GLY A 33 24.09 -6.88 1.57
C GLY A 33 25.37 -6.48 2.29
N PRO A 34 26.24 -7.45 2.59
CA PRO A 34 27.57 -7.17 3.14
C PRO A 34 28.38 -6.25 2.22
N GLY A 35 29.20 -5.37 2.80
CA GLY A 35 30.10 -4.49 2.06
C GLY A 35 29.45 -3.26 1.41
N VAL A 36 28.17 -3.02 1.64
CA VAL A 36 27.47 -1.81 1.17
C VAL A 36 27.66 -0.68 2.19
N SER A 37 28.15 0.48 1.76
CA SER A 37 28.27 1.67 2.63
C SER A 37 26.94 2.40 2.80
N ASP A 38 26.83 3.22 3.85
CA ASP A 38 25.62 4.02 4.06
C ASP A 38 25.43 5.09 2.95
N GLU A 39 26.50 5.57 2.29
CA GLU A 39 26.33 6.47 1.13
C GLU A 39 25.67 5.76 -0.05
N MET A 40 26.03 4.50 -0.32
CA MET A 40 25.39 3.72 -1.38
C MET A 40 23.89 3.52 -1.09
N ILE A 41 23.55 3.26 0.17
CA ILE A 41 22.17 3.10 0.60
C ILE A 41 21.42 4.42 0.46
N ALA A 42 22.03 5.53 0.87
CA ALA A 42 21.44 6.87 0.74
C ALA A 42 21.20 7.24 -0.72
N LEU A 43 22.12 6.91 -1.63
CA LEU A 43 21.97 7.13 -3.06
C LEU A 43 20.75 6.37 -3.62
N VAL A 44 20.68 5.06 -3.40
CA VAL A 44 19.56 4.23 -3.89
C VAL A 44 18.23 4.68 -3.27
N LYS A 45 18.22 4.98 -1.97
CA LYS A 45 17.04 5.50 -1.28
C LYS A 45 16.60 6.83 -1.88
N THR A 46 17.52 7.76 -2.15
CA THR A 46 17.20 9.07 -2.74
C THR A 46 16.58 8.92 -4.12
N PHE A 47 17.12 8.03 -4.94
CA PHE A 47 16.55 7.72 -6.25
C PHE A 47 15.13 7.12 -6.15
N ALA A 48 14.96 6.07 -5.35
CA ALA A 48 13.66 5.40 -5.17
C ALA A 48 12.61 6.34 -4.56
N SER A 49 13.03 7.24 -3.66
CA SER A 49 12.13 8.23 -3.04
C SER A 49 11.59 9.28 -4.02
N LYS A 50 12.12 9.38 -5.26
CA LYS A 50 11.55 10.28 -6.28
C LYS A 50 10.22 9.80 -6.83
N VAL A 51 9.91 8.51 -6.71
CA VAL A 51 8.69 7.88 -7.24
C VAL A 51 7.78 7.33 -6.15
N GLY A 52 7.98 7.76 -4.90
CA GLY A 52 7.14 7.41 -3.77
C GLY A 52 7.91 7.15 -2.48
N LEU A 53 7.34 6.36 -1.57
CA LEU A 53 7.95 6.01 -0.29
C LEU A 53 9.06 4.96 -0.50
N CYS A 54 10.22 5.15 0.14
CA CYS A 54 11.27 4.14 0.20
C CYS A 54 11.75 3.89 1.64
N LEU A 55 11.55 2.66 2.13
CA LEU A 55 11.96 2.26 3.48
C LEU A 55 13.13 1.28 3.46
N ARG A 56 14.11 1.47 4.36
CA ARG A 56 15.15 0.47 4.60
C ARG A 56 14.61 -0.56 5.58
N VAL A 57 14.71 -1.85 5.24
CA VAL A 57 14.23 -2.94 6.08
C VAL A 57 15.33 -3.99 6.31
N ASP A 58 15.18 -4.77 7.38
CA ASP A 58 16.07 -5.90 7.66
C ASP A 58 15.90 -7.01 6.60
N SER A 59 17.01 -7.62 6.21
CA SER A 59 17.04 -8.70 5.22
C SER A 59 16.14 -9.89 5.57
N ARG A 60 15.97 -10.19 6.87
CA ARG A 60 15.17 -11.31 7.38
C ARG A 60 13.68 -11.14 7.05
N ASN A 61 13.20 -9.90 7.08
CA ASN A 61 11.79 -9.57 6.86
C ASN A 61 11.52 -9.06 5.44
N PHE A 62 12.52 -9.04 4.56
CA PHE A 62 12.42 -8.41 3.25
C PHE A 62 11.29 -8.99 2.39
N ASN A 63 11.12 -10.31 2.39
CA ASN A 63 10.05 -10.94 1.61
C ASN A 63 8.66 -10.63 2.19
N ALA A 64 8.52 -10.56 3.52
CA ALA A 64 7.26 -10.21 4.18
C ALA A 64 6.85 -8.76 3.88
N TYR A 65 7.78 -7.80 4.02
CA TYR A 65 7.53 -6.42 3.61
C TYR A 65 7.29 -6.28 2.11
N GLY A 66 7.99 -7.08 1.28
CA GLY A 66 7.78 -7.12 -0.17
C GLY A 66 6.38 -7.61 -0.54
N ALA A 67 5.85 -8.61 0.16
CA ALA A 67 4.48 -9.07 -0.03
C ALA A 67 3.46 -7.96 0.28
N ILE A 68 3.66 -7.22 1.37
CA ILE A 68 2.81 -6.06 1.71
C ILE A 68 2.93 -4.98 0.63
N SER A 69 4.15 -4.55 0.28
CA SER A 69 4.35 -3.44 -0.65
C SER A 69 3.92 -3.78 -2.08
N GLY A 70 4.18 -5.01 -2.52
CA GLY A 70 3.97 -5.46 -3.89
C GLY A 70 2.60 -6.04 -4.17
N SER A 71 2.08 -6.90 -3.28
CA SER A 71 0.82 -7.63 -3.52
C SER A 71 -0.41 -6.92 -2.97
N ALA A 72 -0.28 -6.12 -1.90
CA ALA A 72 -1.43 -5.44 -1.31
C ALA A 72 -2.21 -4.53 -2.29
N PRO A 73 -1.60 -3.84 -3.27
CA PRO A 73 -2.36 -3.07 -4.26
C PRO A 73 -3.42 -3.92 -4.99
N ALA A 74 -3.13 -5.18 -5.30
CA ALA A 74 -4.10 -6.07 -5.95
C ALA A 74 -5.31 -6.36 -5.05
N TRP A 75 -5.09 -6.53 -3.74
CA TRP A 75 -6.18 -6.72 -2.78
C TRP A 75 -7.03 -5.46 -2.64
N VAL A 76 -6.41 -4.27 -2.69
CA VAL A 76 -7.12 -3.00 -2.64
C VAL A 76 -7.96 -2.78 -3.90
N TYR A 77 -7.47 -3.17 -5.09
CA TYR A 77 -8.29 -3.16 -6.31
C TYR A 77 -9.54 -4.03 -6.15
N MET A 78 -9.38 -5.29 -5.71
CA MET A 78 -10.54 -6.17 -5.49
C MET A 78 -11.51 -5.59 -4.45
N PHE A 79 -11.01 -4.94 -3.40
CA PHE A 79 -11.85 -4.28 -2.40
C PHE A 79 -12.67 -3.14 -3.00
N ILE A 80 -12.06 -2.27 -3.81
CA ILE A 80 -12.75 -1.17 -4.50
C ILE A 80 -13.81 -1.72 -5.45
N GLU A 81 -13.48 -2.74 -6.24
CA GLU A 81 -14.40 -3.37 -7.18
C GLU A 81 -15.59 -4.01 -6.45
N SER A 82 -15.34 -4.70 -5.33
CA SER A 82 -16.37 -5.33 -4.51
C SER A 82 -17.30 -4.30 -3.87
N LEU A 83 -16.77 -3.16 -3.40
CA LEU A 83 -17.59 -2.05 -2.91
C LEU A 83 -18.49 -1.48 -4.01
N ALA A 84 -17.93 -1.33 -5.21
CA ALA A 84 -18.69 -0.86 -6.37
C ALA A 84 -19.77 -1.87 -6.79
N ASP A 85 -19.49 -3.18 -6.73
CA ASP A 85 -20.48 -4.25 -6.98
C ASP A 85 -21.65 -4.17 -6.00
N GLY A 86 -21.37 -3.95 -4.70
CA GLY A 86 -22.41 -3.74 -3.69
C GLY A 86 -23.27 -2.50 -3.96
N GLY A 87 -22.66 -1.40 -4.41
CA GLY A 87 -23.39 -0.21 -4.84
C GLY A 87 -24.30 -0.46 -6.04
N VAL A 88 -23.81 -1.21 -7.04
CA VAL A 88 -24.62 -1.61 -8.22
C VAL A 88 -25.78 -2.50 -7.81
N PHE A 89 -25.55 -3.46 -6.91
CA PHE A 89 -26.62 -4.31 -6.36
C PHE A 89 -27.71 -3.48 -5.68
N ALA A 90 -27.33 -2.40 -4.99
CA ALA A 90 -28.26 -1.46 -4.36
C ALA A 90 -28.89 -0.43 -5.33
N GLY A 91 -28.60 -0.50 -6.64
CA GLY A 91 -29.21 0.34 -7.68
C GLY A 91 -28.38 1.55 -8.14
N CYS A 92 -27.13 1.69 -7.72
CA CYS A 92 -26.23 2.72 -8.25
C CYS A 92 -25.74 2.38 -9.67
N SER A 93 -25.37 3.40 -10.46
CA SER A 93 -24.61 3.16 -11.69
C SER A 93 -23.21 2.63 -11.36
N ARG A 94 -22.67 1.75 -12.20
CA ARG A 94 -21.31 1.20 -12.02
C ARG A 94 -20.25 2.29 -11.94
N GLU A 95 -20.37 3.30 -12.79
CA GLU A 95 -19.42 4.42 -12.85
C GLU A 95 -19.41 5.22 -11.54
N THR A 96 -20.58 5.64 -11.06
CA THR A 96 -20.70 6.40 -9.80
C THR A 96 -20.26 5.56 -8.61
N ALA A 97 -20.66 4.28 -8.55
CA ALA A 97 -20.26 3.36 -7.48
C ALA A 97 -18.74 3.18 -7.41
N LEU A 98 -18.08 3.04 -8.57
CA LEU A 98 -16.62 2.91 -8.63
C LEU A 98 -15.90 4.19 -8.22
N GLN A 99 -16.36 5.35 -8.66
CA GLN A 99 -15.79 6.65 -8.26
C GLN A 99 -15.89 6.86 -6.75
N LEU A 100 -17.06 6.60 -6.16
CA LEU A 100 -17.27 6.72 -4.71
C LEU A 100 -16.38 5.73 -3.95
N ALA A 101 -16.35 4.46 -4.36
CA ALA A 101 -15.52 3.44 -3.71
C ALA A 101 -14.02 3.80 -3.74
N ALA A 102 -13.50 4.21 -4.91
CA ALA A 102 -12.12 4.64 -5.06
C ALA A 102 -11.79 5.86 -4.20
N GLN A 103 -12.66 6.88 -4.20
CA GLN A 103 -12.49 8.08 -3.39
C GLN A 103 -12.51 7.76 -1.89
N THR A 104 -13.41 6.91 -1.42
CA THR A 104 -13.48 6.49 -0.01
C THR A 104 -12.19 5.80 0.43
N VAL A 105 -11.64 4.91 -0.39
CA VAL A 105 -10.36 4.25 -0.09
C VAL A 105 -9.21 5.26 -0.05
N MET A 106 -9.17 6.22 -0.98
CA MET A 106 -8.18 7.29 -0.98
C MET A 106 -8.21 8.12 0.31
N VAL A 107 -9.40 8.47 0.81
CA VAL A 107 -9.55 9.22 2.06
C VAL A 107 -8.90 8.48 3.23
N ILE A 108 -9.18 7.18 3.36
CA ILE A 108 -8.61 6.35 4.43
C ILE A 108 -7.07 6.34 4.33
N PHE A 109 -6.54 6.14 3.12
CA PHE A 109 -5.10 6.15 2.87
C PHE A 109 -4.46 7.47 3.29
N VAL A 110 -5.01 8.60 2.83
CA VAL A 110 -4.51 9.95 3.17
C VAL A 110 -4.56 10.18 4.68
N SER A 111 -5.63 9.74 5.37
CA SER A 111 -5.71 9.83 6.83
C SER A 111 -4.54 9.13 7.51
N TYR A 112 -4.19 7.91 7.11
CA TYR A 112 -3.04 7.19 7.70
C TYR A 112 -1.70 7.90 7.44
N LEU A 113 -1.51 8.47 6.24
CA LEU A 113 -0.31 9.24 5.91
C LEU A 113 -0.19 10.52 6.73
N LEU A 114 -1.32 11.14 7.08
CA LEU A 114 -1.39 12.30 7.98
C LEU A 114 -1.25 11.91 9.47
N GLY A 115 -0.92 10.65 9.76
CA GLY A 115 -0.76 10.16 11.13
C GLY A 115 -2.07 9.87 11.85
N ARG A 116 -3.21 10.00 11.18
CA ARG A 116 -4.52 9.67 11.77
C ARG A 116 -4.71 8.17 11.87
N ARG A 117 -5.57 7.75 12.78
CA ARG A 117 -5.87 6.35 13.05
C ARG A 117 -7.37 6.07 12.96
N ARG A 118 -7.70 4.80 12.73
CA ARG A 118 -9.08 4.34 12.54
C ARG A 118 -9.98 4.75 13.71
N ASP A 119 -9.49 4.59 14.93
CA ASP A 119 -10.19 4.86 16.18
C ASP A 119 -10.60 6.33 16.36
N GLU A 120 -9.90 7.27 15.72
CA GLU A 120 -10.31 8.69 15.70
C GLU A 120 -11.64 8.90 14.95
N PHE A 121 -11.91 8.10 13.91
CA PHE A 121 -13.11 8.24 13.07
C PHE A 121 -14.16 7.16 13.32
N TYR A 122 -13.71 5.97 13.72
CA TYR A 122 -14.52 4.77 13.94
C TYR A 122 -14.10 4.11 15.26
N PRO A 123 -14.48 4.70 16.41
CA PRO A 123 -14.24 4.09 17.71
C PRO A 123 -14.95 2.72 17.79
N ASN A 124 -14.40 1.82 18.62
CA ASN A 124 -14.94 0.47 18.78
C ASN A 124 -16.37 0.44 19.38
N ASN A 125 -16.86 1.59 19.87
CA ASN A 125 -18.16 1.73 20.51
C ASN A 125 -19.24 1.91 19.43
N LEU A 126 -20.27 1.06 19.47
CA LEU A 126 -21.11 0.66 18.34
C LEU A 126 -22.08 1.71 17.75
N HIS A 127 -22.11 2.94 18.26
CA HIS A 127 -23.18 3.91 17.96
C HIS A 127 -22.76 5.06 17.04
N SER A 128 -22.07 4.77 15.93
CA SER A 128 -21.91 5.79 14.89
C SER A 128 -23.15 5.79 13.97
N PRO A 129 -23.73 6.96 13.65
CA PRO A 129 -24.85 7.07 12.70
C PRO A 129 -24.57 6.40 11.35
N VAL A 130 -23.30 6.36 10.95
CA VAL A 130 -22.80 5.75 9.71
C VAL A 130 -23.00 4.23 9.71
N LYS A 131 -22.76 3.54 10.83
CA LYS A 131 -22.98 2.09 10.92
C LYS A 131 -24.48 1.76 10.81
N SER A 132 -25.34 2.50 11.51
CA SER A 132 -26.80 2.28 11.44
C SER A 132 -27.31 2.43 10.00
N PHE A 133 -26.87 3.47 9.30
CA PHE A 133 -27.27 3.72 7.91
C PHE A 133 -26.92 2.55 6.97
N CYS A 134 -25.72 1.96 7.11
CA CYS A 134 -25.32 0.80 6.29
C CYS A 134 -26.13 -0.46 6.60
N TYR A 135 -26.46 -0.73 7.87
CA TYR A 135 -27.27 -1.90 8.24
C TYR A 135 -28.72 -1.77 7.74
N ASP A 136 -29.31 -0.58 7.83
CA ASP A 136 -30.71 -0.35 7.48
C ASP A 136 -30.99 -0.36 5.96
N LEU A 137 -29.97 -0.15 5.12
CA LEU A 137 -30.09 -0.10 3.66
C LEU A 137 -29.72 -1.42 2.95
N LEU A 138 -28.76 -2.18 3.49
CA LEU A 138 -28.18 -3.36 2.80
C LEU A 138 -28.82 -4.70 3.21
N TRP A 139 -29.57 -4.76 4.31
CA TRP A 139 -30.14 -6.00 4.86
C TRP A 139 -31.67 -5.98 4.98
N LYS A 140 -32.35 -5.18 4.15
CA LYS A 140 -33.80 -5.28 3.93
C LYS A 140 -34.08 -6.05 2.65
#